data_AF-A0A972F159-F1
#
_entry.id   AF-A0A972F159-F1
#
_cell.length_a   1.000
_cell.length_b   1.000
_cell.length_c   1.000
_cell.angle_alpha   90.00
_cell.angle_beta   90.00
_cell.angle_gamma   90.00
#
_symmetry.space_group_name_H-M   'P 1'
#
loop_
_entity.id
_entity.type
_entity.pdbx_description
1 polymer ?
#
loop_
_entity_poly.entity_id
_entity_poly.type
_entity_poly.pdbx_seq_one_letter_code
_entity_poly.pdbx_strand_id
1 'polypeptide(L)'
;FAIPKKIKGEHRFFLQLIRDADKLDIWRVFSEFFEQPEGERSSVAGLDFPDRPECSPEVLDRVANGEIVRLSLARTLNDFKLVQLSWVHDLTFPESFRIADERNAIHGIAKSLPDTEGVRRAVQAVLRHVEEMRDMMSPRRVEGA
;
A
#
# COMPACT_ATOMS: atom_id res chain seq x y z
N PHE A 1 11.77 0.57 -5.89
CA PHE A 1 13.04 0.34 -6.62
C PHE A 1 12.85 -0.82 -7.59
N ALA A 2 13.09 -0.65 -8.88
CA ALA A 2 12.87 -1.71 -9.86
C ALA A 2 14.01 -2.75 -9.83
N ILE A 3 13.67 -4.05 -9.84
CA ILE A 3 14.69 -5.10 -10.03
C ILE A 3 15.20 -5.05 -11.47
N PRO A 4 16.52 -4.91 -11.71
CA PRO A 4 17.08 -4.88 -13.06
C PRO A 4 16.63 -6.07 -13.92
N LYS A 5 16.27 -5.82 -15.18
CA LYS A 5 15.77 -6.87 -16.12
C LYS A 5 16.81 -7.97 -16.39
N LYS A 6 18.10 -7.69 -16.19
CA LYS A 6 19.20 -8.64 -16.35
C LYS A 6 19.20 -9.76 -15.28
N ILE A 7 18.58 -9.52 -14.13
CA ILE A 7 18.47 -10.53 -13.07
C ILE A 7 17.29 -11.46 -13.41
N LYS A 8 17.56 -12.76 -13.47
CA LYS A 8 16.62 -13.81 -13.91
C LYS A 8 16.64 -15.00 -12.95
N GLY A 9 15.72 -15.94 -13.17
CA GLY A 9 15.66 -17.20 -12.42
C GLY A 9 15.44 -16.99 -10.93
N GLU A 10 16.06 -17.86 -10.12
CA GLU A 10 15.90 -17.89 -8.66
C GLU A 10 16.26 -16.56 -7.99
N HIS A 11 17.31 -15.86 -8.45
CA HIS A 11 17.67 -14.56 -7.89
C HIS A 11 16.56 -13.52 -8.05
N ARG A 12 15.86 -13.52 -9.20
CA ARG A 12 14.72 -12.62 -9.41
C ARG A 12 13.56 -13.00 -8.51
N PHE A 13 13.27 -14.30 -8.41
CA PHE A 13 12.23 -14.81 -7.51
C PHE A 13 12.48 -14.36 -6.05
N PHE A 14 13.68 -14.61 -5.51
CA PHE A 14 14.02 -14.22 -4.14
C PHE A 14 14.00 -12.71 -3.93
N LEU A 15 14.46 -11.92 -4.91
CA LEU A 15 14.37 -10.46 -4.81
C LEU A 15 12.91 -9.97 -4.78
N GLN A 16 12.01 -10.56 -5.57
CA GLN A 16 10.59 -10.22 -5.51
C GLN A 16 9.99 -10.63 -4.16
N LEU A 17 10.35 -11.81 -3.66
CA LEU A 17 9.84 -12.32 -2.39
C LEU A 17 10.25 -11.41 -1.23
N ILE A 18 11.52 -11.02 -1.19
CA ILE A 18 12.05 -10.09 -0.19
C ILE A 18 11.37 -8.72 -0.31
N ARG A 19 11.15 -8.20 -1.52
CA ARG A 19 10.47 -6.91 -1.73
C ARG A 19 9.03 -6.90 -1.22
N ASP A 20 8.31 -7.99 -1.42
CA ASP A 20 6.94 -8.09 -0.91
C ASP A 20 6.93 -8.23 0.61
N ALA A 21 7.82 -9.05 1.17
CA ALA A 21 7.96 -9.19 2.62
C ALA A 21 8.33 -7.85 3.31
N ASP A 22 9.26 -7.09 2.73
CA ASP A 22 9.66 -5.77 3.20
C ASP A 22 8.49 -4.78 3.23
N LYS A 23 7.68 -4.71 2.15
CA LYS A 23 6.49 -3.85 2.13
C LYS A 23 5.46 -4.23 3.18
N LEU A 24 5.23 -5.53 3.38
CA LEU A 24 4.30 -6.02 4.40
C LEU A 24 4.74 -5.64 5.81
N ASP A 25 6.05 -5.63 6.08
CA ASP A 25 6.62 -5.19 7.35
C ASP A 25 6.51 -3.66 7.50
N ILE A 26 6.84 -2.91 6.45
CA ILE A 26 6.70 -1.45 6.42
C ILE A 26 5.25 -1.01 6.65
N TRP A 27 4.28 -1.62 5.96
CA TRP A 27 2.87 -1.28 6.15
C TRP A 27 2.39 -1.54 7.56
N ARG A 28 2.86 -2.62 8.21
CA ARG A 28 2.53 -2.88 9.61
C ARG A 28 3.03 -1.74 10.50
N VAL A 29 4.31 -1.38 10.38
CA VAL A 29 4.91 -0.29 11.16
C VAL A 29 4.16 1.02 10.96
N PHE A 30 3.83 1.36 9.71
CA PHE A 30 3.12 2.61 9.41
C PHE A 30 1.66 2.59 9.82
N SER A 31 0.97 1.45 9.71
CA SER A 31 -0.39 1.31 10.22
C SER A 31 -0.42 1.57 11.72
N GLU A 32 0.47 0.92 12.49
CA GLU A 32 0.60 1.13 13.94
C GLU A 32 0.97 2.59 14.26
N PHE A 33 1.87 3.20 13.49
CA PHE A 33 2.26 4.60 13.64
C PHE A 33 1.09 5.58 13.42
N PHE A 34 0.28 5.38 12.37
CA PHE A 34 -0.84 6.29 12.09
C PHE A 34 -2.04 6.08 13.03
N GLU A 35 -2.10 4.95 13.73
CA GLU A 35 -3.07 4.74 14.82
C GLU A 35 -2.73 5.52 16.09
N GLN A 36 -1.46 5.90 16.29
CA GLN A 36 -1.05 6.71 17.44
C GLN A 36 -1.68 8.11 17.39
N PRO A 37 -1.97 8.72 18.56
CA PRO A 37 -2.38 10.12 18.64
C PRO A 37 -1.33 11.04 18.00
N GLU A 38 -1.77 12.13 17.35
CA GLU A 38 -0.88 13.07 16.65
C GLU A 38 0.29 13.57 17.52
N GLY A 39 0.06 13.82 18.81
CA GLY A 39 1.09 14.29 19.75
C GLY A 39 2.14 13.24 20.13
N GLU A 40 1.92 11.97 19.80
CA GLU A 40 2.83 10.85 20.12
C GLU A 40 3.61 10.38 18.87
N ARG A 41 3.24 10.86 17.68
CA ARG A 41 3.88 10.50 16.41
C ARG A 41 5.23 11.21 16.27
N SER A 42 6.30 10.42 16.11
CA SER A 42 7.61 10.93 15.70
C SER A 42 7.57 11.57 14.29
N SER A 43 7.96 12.84 14.16
CA SER A 43 8.02 13.53 12.85
C SER A 43 8.96 12.85 11.86
N VAL A 44 10.05 12.26 12.37
CA VAL A 44 11.06 11.54 11.58
C VAL A 44 10.45 10.31 10.90
N ALA A 45 9.52 9.62 11.56
CA ALA A 45 8.84 8.47 10.97
C ALA A 45 7.94 8.90 9.79
N GLY A 46 7.34 10.09 9.85
CA GLY A 46 6.61 10.71 8.74
C GLY A 46 7.50 11.32 7.65
N LEU A 47 8.82 11.09 7.68
CA LEU A 47 9.81 11.68 6.78
C LEU A 47 9.75 13.22 6.72
N ASP A 48 9.38 13.84 7.84
CA ASP A 48 9.21 15.30 7.98
C ASP A 48 8.22 15.92 6.97
N PHE A 49 7.33 15.11 6.37
CA PHE A 49 6.23 15.66 5.60
C PHE A 49 5.29 16.45 6.52
N PRO A 50 4.80 17.62 6.08
CA PRO A 50 3.89 18.42 6.89
C PRO A 50 2.57 17.67 7.09
N ASP A 51 2.14 17.57 8.35
CA ASP A 51 0.84 17.00 8.71
C ASP A 51 -0.25 18.05 8.47
N ARG A 52 -0.80 18.02 7.25
CA ARG A 52 -1.87 18.91 6.81
C ARG A 52 -3.00 18.09 6.19
N PRO A 53 -4.25 18.57 6.24
CA PRO A 53 -5.40 17.77 5.82
C PRO A 53 -5.46 17.54 4.30
N GLU A 54 -4.67 18.24 3.49
CA GLU A 54 -4.77 18.13 2.04
C GLU A 54 -4.06 16.89 1.47
N CYS A 55 -4.63 16.37 0.39
CA CYS A 55 -3.99 15.44 -0.53
C CYS A 55 -3.79 16.15 -1.88
N SER A 56 -2.63 15.98 -2.49
CA SER A 56 -2.34 16.49 -3.82
C SER A 56 -3.26 15.83 -4.87
N PRO A 57 -3.95 16.60 -5.73
CA PRO A 57 -4.84 16.04 -6.74
C PRO A 57 -4.15 15.01 -7.66
N GLU A 58 -2.91 15.28 -8.09
CA GLU A 58 -2.13 14.35 -8.90
C GLU A 58 -1.90 13.00 -8.19
N VAL A 59 -1.66 13.03 -6.87
CA VAL A 59 -1.45 11.80 -6.10
C VAL A 59 -2.75 11.00 -6.02
N LEU A 60 -3.87 11.67 -5.73
CA LEU A 60 -5.19 11.02 -5.70
C LEU A 60 -5.56 10.38 -7.03
N ASP A 61 -5.38 11.10 -8.13
CA ASP A 61 -5.74 10.61 -9.47
C ASP A 61 -4.90 9.39 -9.86
N ARG A 62 -3.59 9.41 -9.58
CA ARG A 62 -2.71 8.26 -9.83
C ARG A 62 -3.14 7.03 -9.05
N VAL A 63 -3.40 7.17 -7.74
CA VAL A 63 -3.85 6.03 -6.92
C VAL A 63 -5.21 5.50 -7.40
N ALA A 64 -6.16 6.39 -7.71
CA ALA A 64 -7.46 6.00 -8.22
C ALA A 64 -7.39 5.26 -9.57
N ASN A 65 -6.37 5.56 -10.39
CA ASN A 65 -6.10 4.90 -11.67
C ASN A 65 -5.24 3.64 -11.54
N GLY A 66 -4.90 3.22 -10.33
CA GLY A 66 -4.09 2.02 -10.09
C GLY A 66 -2.60 2.20 -10.41
N GLU A 67 -2.09 3.44 -10.38
CA GLU A 67 -0.69 3.75 -10.62
C GLU A 67 0.13 3.81 -9.33
N ILE A 68 1.37 3.33 -9.40
CA ILE A 68 2.35 3.50 -8.32
C ILE A 68 2.79 4.97 -8.24
N VAL A 69 2.59 5.59 -7.08
CA VAL A 69 2.99 6.98 -6.83
C VAL A 69 4.44 7.02 -6.35
N ARG A 70 5.25 7.90 -6.94
CA ARG A 70 6.62 8.14 -6.49
C ARG A 70 6.62 9.02 -5.24
N LEU A 71 7.47 8.68 -4.27
CA LEU A 71 7.65 9.47 -3.05
C LEU A 71 7.96 10.96 -3.32
N SER A 72 8.66 11.26 -4.41
CA SER A 72 8.99 12.63 -4.83
C SER A 72 7.77 13.50 -5.19
N LEU A 73 6.61 12.89 -5.42
CA LEU A 73 5.35 13.62 -5.65
C LEU A 73 4.63 13.98 -4.35
N ALA A 74 5.01 13.37 -3.22
CA ALA A 74 4.38 13.64 -1.95
C ALA A 74 4.77 15.03 -1.44
N ARG A 75 3.77 15.77 -0.94
CA ARG A 75 3.93 17.10 -0.35
C ARG A 75 3.40 17.19 1.07
N THR A 76 2.50 16.28 1.45
CA THR A 76 1.89 16.18 2.78
C THR A 76 2.02 14.77 3.34
N LEU A 77 1.78 14.62 4.64
CA LEU A 77 1.73 13.30 5.27
C LEU A 77 0.64 12.40 4.66
N ASN A 78 -0.47 12.99 4.20
CA ASN A 78 -1.53 12.26 3.52
C ASN A 78 -1.12 11.81 2.10
N ASP A 79 -0.32 12.60 1.38
CA ASP A 79 0.29 12.11 0.14
C ASP A 79 1.22 10.93 0.40
N PHE A 80 1.98 10.98 1.50
CA PHE A 80 2.86 9.88 1.87
C PHE A 80 2.10 8.59 2.20
N LYS A 81 0.97 8.68 2.91
CA LYS A 81 0.05 7.54 3.10
C LYS A 81 -0.45 6.98 1.77
N LEU A 82 -0.85 7.84 0.83
CA LEU A 82 -1.30 7.44 -0.51
C LEU A 82 -0.17 6.79 -1.33
N VAL A 83 1.07 7.27 -1.21
CA VAL A 83 2.25 6.62 -1.79
C VAL A 83 2.36 5.19 -1.28
N GLN A 84 2.24 4.97 0.03
CA GLN A 84 2.29 3.63 0.62
C GLN A 84 1.15 2.73 0.12
N LEU A 85 -0.07 3.26 0.05
CA LEU A 85 -1.23 2.50 -0.48
C LEU A 85 -1.05 2.12 -1.95
N SER A 86 -0.40 2.96 -2.76
CA SER A 86 -0.14 2.66 -4.18
C SER A 86 0.78 1.45 -4.40
N TRP A 87 1.53 1.02 -3.38
CA TRP A 87 2.46 -0.10 -3.49
C TRP A 87 1.78 -1.47 -3.64
N VAL A 88 0.45 -1.55 -3.46
CA VAL A 88 -0.31 -2.77 -3.81
C VAL A 88 -0.08 -3.19 -5.26
N HIS A 89 0.13 -2.22 -6.17
CA HIS A 89 0.39 -2.47 -7.58
C HIS A 89 1.84 -2.89 -7.88
N ASP A 90 2.73 -2.88 -6.88
CA ASP A 90 4.11 -3.39 -6.98
C ASP A 90 4.26 -4.78 -6.33
N LEU A 91 3.22 -5.32 -5.67
CA LEU A 91 3.27 -6.67 -5.12
C LEU A 91 3.33 -7.71 -6.25
N THR A 92 4.10 -8.78 -6.02
CA THR A 92 4.33 -9.86 -6.98
C THR A 92 3.49 -11.10 -6.67
N PHE A 93 3.38 -11.49 -5.39
CA PHE A 93 2.80 -12.79 -5.02
C PHE A 93 1.37 -12.64 -4.48
N PRO A 94 0.41 -13.46 -4.94
CA PRO A 94 -0.96 -13.48 -4.40
C PRO A 94 -1.03 -13.71 -2.89
N GLU A 95 -0.13 -14.54 -2.35
CA GLU A 95 0.01 -14.74 -0.91
C GLU A 95 0.35 -13.45 -0.15
N SER A 96 1.08 -12.53 -0.77
CA SER A 96 1.37 -11.23 -0.17
C SER A 96 0.13 -10.35 -0.05
N PHE A 97 -0.80 -10.43 -1.02
CA PHE A 97 -2.09 -9.74 -0.91
C PHE A 97 -2.95 -10.32 0.21
N ARG A 98 -2.99 -11.66 0.34
CA ARG A 98 -3.68 -12.33 1.45
C ARG A 98 -3.15 -11.90 2.81
N ILE A 99 -1.82 -11.88 2.98
CA ILE A 99 -1.20 -11.43 4.22
C ILE A 99 -1.47 -9.95 4.50
N ALA A 100 -1.45 -9.08 3.47
CA ALA A 100 -1.74 -7.66 3.63
C ALA A 100 -3.18 -7.42 4.13
N ASP A 101 -4.12 -8.18 3.60
CA ASP A 101 -5.54 -8.15 3.99
C ASP A 101 -5.75 -8.67 5.41
N GLU A 102 -5.19 -9.84 5.73
CA GLU A 102 -5.32 -10.47 7.07
C GLU A 102 -4.72 -9.62 8.20
N ARG A 103 -3.64 -8.91 7.92
CA ARG A 103 -3.01 -8.00 8.88
C ARG A 103 -3.72 -6.65 8.99
N ASN A 104 -4.71 -6.39 8.15
CA ASN A 104 -5.49 -5.15 8.12
C ASN A 104 -4.65 -3.87 7.96
N ALA A 105 -3.40 -3.98 7.53
CA ALA A 105 -2.45 -2.86 7.54
C ALA A 105 -2.82 -1.79 6.49
N ILE A 106 -3.28 -2.22 5.31
CA ILE A 106 -3.76 -1.33 4.25
C ILE A 106 -5.00 -0.55 4.74
N HIS A 107 -5.93 -1.25 5.39
CA HIS A 107 -7.12 -0.64 5.97
C HIS A 107 -6.78 0.35 7.11
N GLY A 108 -5.81 0.03 7.96
CA GLY A 108 -5.35 0.93 9.03
C GLY A 108 -4.77 2.24 8.48
N ILE A 109 -3.89 2.16 7.47
CA ILE A 109 -3.38 3.34 6.76
C ILE A 109 -4.53 4.12 6.11
N ALA A 110 -5.43 3.44 5.41
CA ALA A 110 -6.57 4.07 4.73
C ALA A 110 -7.52 4.80 5.70
N LYS A 111 -7.78 4.22 6.87
CA LYS A 111 -8.62 4.83 7.92
C LYS A 111 -8.03 6.12 8.50
N SER A 112 -6.71 6.28 8.42
CA SER A 112 -6.01 7.49 8.89
C SER A 112 -6.04 8.65 7.89
N LEU A 113 -6.60 8.45 6.69
CA LEU A 113 -6.74 9.50 5.67
C LEU A 113 -8.00 10.35 5.90
N PRO A 114 -8.01 11.61 5.44
CA PRO A 114 -9.19 12.47 5.52
C PRO A 114 -10.33 11.94 4.65
N ASP A 115 -11.57 11.98 5.16
CA ASP A 115 -12.75 11.50 4.44
C ASP A 115 -13.24 12.51 3.38
N THR A 116 -12.52 12.53 2.26
CA THR A 116 -12.86 13.34 1.08
C THR A 116 -13.25 12.43 -0.08
N GLU A 117 -14.00 12.99 -1.04
CA GLU A 117 -14.42 12.22 -2.22
C GLU A 117 -13.23 11.67 -3.02
N GLY A 118 -12.17 12.45 -3.20
CA GLY A 118 -10.96 11.99 -3.88
C GLY A 118 -10.29 10.83 -3.15
N VAL A 119 -10.17 10.92 -1.81
CA VAL A 119 -9.60 9.86 -0.99
C VAL A 119 -10.44 8.58 -1.06
N ARG A 120 -11.77 8.69 -0.93
CA ARG A 120 -12.66 7.52 -1.03
C ARG A 120 -12.49 6.78 -2.35
N ARG A 121 -12.44 7.49 -3.47
CA ARG A 121 -12.21 6.86 -4.79
C ARG A 121 -10.86 6.16 -4.87
N ALA A 122 -9.80 6.82 -4.41
CA ALA A 122 -8.45 6.26 -4.40
C ALA A 122 -8.35 5.01 -3.53
N VAL A 123 -8.86 5.07 -2.29
CA VAL A 123 -8.88 3.94 -1.35
C VAL A 123 -9.70 2.79 -1.89
N GLN A 124 -10.88 3.05 -2.47
CA GLN A 124 -11.69 2.01 -3.08
C GLN A 124 -10.98 1.30 -4.24
N ALA A 125 -10.22 2.03 -5.06
CA ALA A 125 -9.43 1.41 -6.13
C ALA A 125 -8.35 0.47 -5.58
N VAL A 126 -7.65 0.90 -4.51
CA VAL A 126 -6.65 0.09 -3.81
C VAL A 126 -7.27 -1.18 -3.22
N LEU A 127 -8.37 -1.04 -2.47
CA LEU A 127 -9.02 -2.18 -1.80
C LEU A 127 -9.57 -3.20 -2.80
N ARG A 128 -10.22 -2.74 -3.88
CA ARG A 128 -10.68 -3.63 -4.96
C ARG A 128 -9.52 -4.43 -5.56
N HIS A 129 -8.39 -3.78 -5.82
CA HIS A 129 -7.23 -4.47 -6.37
C HIS A 129 -6.68 -5.55 -5.41
N VAL A 130 -6.66 -5.26 -4.10
CA VAL A 130 -6.23 -6.23 -3.10
C VAL A 130 -7.17 -7.44 -3.06
N GLU A 131 -8.48 -7.21 -3.06
CA GLU A 131 -9.50 -8.27 -3.09
C GLU A 131 -9.37 -9.14 -4.35
N GLU A 132 -9.29 -8.52 -5.53
CA GLU A 132 -9.15 -9.20 -6.82
C GLU A 132 -7.90 -10.11 -6.84
N MET A 133 -6.75 -9.60 -6.39
CA MET A 133 -5.49 -10.34 -6.41
C MET A 133 -5.43 -11.44 -5.35
N ARG A 134 -6.05 -11.23 -4.18
CA ARG A 134 -6.23 -12.25 -3.14
C ARG A 134 -7.06 -13.42 -3.67
N ASP A 135 -8.15 -13.12 -4.38
CA ASP A 135 -9.13 -14.13 -4.79
C ASP A 135 -8.73 -14.90 -6.06
N MET A 136 -7.79 -14.36 -6.85
CA MET A 136 -7.28 -14.98 -8.08
C MET A 136 -6.64 -16.38 -7.87
N MET A 137 -6.25 -16.75 -6.64
CA MET A 137 -5.68 -18.07 -6.31
C MET A 137 -6.37 -18.80 -5.16
N SER A 138 -7.53 -18.33 -4.67
CA SER A 138 -8.37 -19.20 -3.85
C SER A 138 -8.73 -20.42 -4.70
N PRO A 139 -8.38 -21.66 -4.29
CA PRO A 139 -8.91 -22.82 -4.97
C PRO A 139 -10.42 -22.62 -4.99
N ARG A 140 -11.06 -22.74 -6.17
CA ARG A 140 -12.50 -23.03 -6.19
C ARG A 140 -12.64 -24.14 -5.18
N ARG A 141 -13.38 -23.92 -4.09
CA ARG A 141 -13.78 -25.03 -3.23
C ARG A 141 -14.33 -26.05 -4.20
N VAL A 142 -13.66 -27.18 -4.33
CA VAL A 142 -14.27 -28.34 -4.95
C VAL A 142 -15.36 -28.68 -3.95
N GLU A 143 -16.55 -28.13 -4.17
CA GLU A 143 -17.77 -28.67 -3.64
C GLU A 143 -17.90 -30.06 -4.28
N GLY A 144 -17.27 -31.02 -3.63
CA GLY A 144 -17.47 -32.45 -3.80
C GLY A 144 -17.59 -33.02 -2.39
N ALA A 145 -18.42 -34.01 -2.13
CA ALA A 145 -19.29 -34.81 -2.96
C ALA A 145 -20.40 -35.38 -2.06
#